data_AF-A0A6L8LKX6-F1
#
_entry.id   AF-A0A6L8LKX6-F1
#
_cell.length_a   1.000
_cell.length_b   1.000
_cell.length_c   1.000
_cell.angle_alpha   90.00
_cell.angle_beta   90.00
_cell.angle_gamma   90.00
#
_symmetry.space_group_name_H-M   'P 1'
#
loop_
_entity.id
_entity.type
_entity.pdbx_description
1 polymer ?
#
loop_
_entity_poly.entity_id
_entity_poly.type
_entity_poly.pdbx_seq_one_letter_code
_entity_poly.pdbx_strand_id
1 'polypeptide(L)'
;MAANTSKDLSLAQDNDDLSEQSIYTAYEYLSCPIMVCDKDLVIRYVNSEGYNMFERLEQDIQSDLPHFEARNIVGQTIDVFHKNPAYQRDIISRLTSSHDGNFKIGQTYLGFHAIAKFEEGGALDAIVVQWRDRTSELQAKSDLERFLAEIKAMGQAHDAGEISVFVDANQFPSDLQEVAKAVNDMVRDHIHVKKRAIAAVQAFAKGEFDYELERFPGEKVFVNDSIEQVRTAFRKMNGEILRASQAIQQGDLSLTINLDDFDGEYRDVMTSFDHTFGDLSDLVGDLKTQINEITKAAEAVSRTSSTLSTGAQQSSSAIDQISSSFDETESQVRATSSAAGRAKTVAVGANQTVSESRSTMSSMKQAMEGIDTSARSISSINKVIDEIAFQTNLLALNAAVEAARAGTHGRGFAVVAQEVRTLAQRSAKAAKETTDLIDQSTQAIAEGVAITDSMDNSLNTLADSFEEVQSLVSEISKATDEQSSAIAHINIAVSEISSSASTVDSESTSLAAGAEELSSSANHMLSQLGRFKLRSKQAGGGMPNLNGLPPEMAEQLRAYLAKAPAANKFAAE
;
A
#
# COMPACT_ATOMS: atom_id res chain seq x y z
N MET A 1 -119.75 11.60 -27.21
CA MET A 1 -121.18 11.94 -27.24
C MET A 1 -121.37 13.09 -26.27
N ALA A 2 -121.57 14.31 -26.78
CA ALA A 2 -122.90 14.92 -26.96
C ALA A 2 -123.54 15.23 -25.59
N ALA A 3 -124.05 16.41 -25.28
CA ALA A 3 -124.37 17.56 -26.11
C ALA A 3 -124.49 18.83 -25.23
N ASN A 4 -124.20 19.93 -25.92
CA ASN A 4 -124.65 21.30 -25.71
C ASN A 4 -126.13 21.39 -25.27
N THR A 5 -126.46 22.33 -24.38
CA THR A 5 -127.66 23.16 -24.54
C THR A 5 -127.56 24.45 -23.74
N SER A 6 -127.47 25.55 -24.47
CA SER A 6 -127.72 26.89 -23.97
C SER A 6 -129.18 27.04 -23.55
N LYS A 7 -129.41 27.88 -22.54
CA LYS A 7 -130.66 28.59 -22.38
C LYS A 7 -130.38 29.95 -21.77
N ASP A 8 -130.34 30.95 -22.65
CA ASP A 8 -130.59 32.35 -22.30
C ASP A 8 -131.98 32.46 -21.67
N LEU A 9 -132.06 33.16 -20.54
CA LEU A 9 -133.28 33.81 -20.05
C LEU A 9 -132.87 35.00 -19.17
N SER A 10 -133.44 36.13 -19.53
CA SER A 10 -133.17 37.51 -19.13
C SER A 10 -133.44 37.86 -17.67
N LEU A 11 -132.52 38.65 -17.10
CA LEU A 11 -132.68 39.83 -16.23
C LEU A 11 -133.89 39.88 -15.27
N ALA A 12 -133.58 39.80 -13.97
CA ALA A 12 -134.29 40.53 -12.92
C ALA A 12 -133.27 41.22 -12.00
N GLN A 13 -133.51 42.49 -11.71
CA GLN A 13 -132.68 43.39 -10.92
C GLN A 13 -132.66 42.98 -9.44
N ASP A 14 -131.48 42.78 -8.87
CA ASP A 14 -131.11 42.99 -7.46
C ASP A 14 -129.58 42.76 -7.37
N ASN A 15 -128.79 43.84 -7.43
CA ASN A 15 -127.34 43.75 -7.66
C ASN A 15 -126.56 44.72 -6.75
N ASP A 16 -126.84 44.68 -5.44
CA ASP A 16 -126.07 45.41 -4.41
C ASP A 16 -125.68 44.54 -3.19
N ASP A 17 -126.02 43.24 -3.19
CA ASP A 17 -125.68 42.28 -2.11
C ASP A 17 -124.46 41.38 -2.44
N LEU A 18 -123.76 41.68 -3.55
CA LEU A 18 -122.62 40.89 -4.07
C LEU A 18 -121.23 41.53 -3.87
N SER A 19 -121.10 42.64 -3.11
CA SER A 19 -119.88 43.48 -3.09
C SER A 19 -118.88 43.24 -1.94
N GLU A 20 -119.26 42.63 -0.81
CA GLU A 20 -118.34 42.28 0.30
C GLU A 20 -118.11 40.77 0.48
N GLN A 21 -119.17 39.94 0.37
CA GLN A 21 -119.06 38.48 0.51
C GLN A 21 -118.18 37.82 -0.56
N SER A 22 -118.09 38.41 -1.75
CA SER A 22 -117.27 37.90 -2.86
C SER A 22 -115.76 38.06 -2.62
N ILE A 23 -115.33 39.13 -1.94
CA ILE A 23 -113.91 39.39 -1.63
C ILE A 23 -113.41 38.45 -0.52
N TYR A 24 -114.18 38.28 0.55
CA TYR A 24 -113.81 37.35 1.62
C TYR A 24 -113.79 35.90 1.14
N THR A 25 -114.71 35.53 0.25
CA THR A 25 -114.66 34.21 -0.41
C THR A 25 -113.36 34.00 -1.18
N ALA A 26 -112.82 35.04 -1.84
CA ALA A 26 -111.54 34.94 -2.55
C ALA A 26 -110.35 34.79 -1.57
N TYR A 27 -110.35 35.50 -0.44
CA TYR A 27 -109.30 35.38 0.58
C TYR A 27 -109.30 34.03 1.30
N GLU A 28 -110.44 33.37 1.41
CA GLU A 28 -110.55 32.05 2.05
C GLU A 28 -109.72 30.99 1.33
N TYR A 29 -109.59 31.07 0.00
CA TYR A 29 -108.83 30.10 -0.80
C TYR A 29 -107.33 30.41 -0.93
N LEU A 30 -106.85 31.51 -0.34
CA LEU A 30 -105.43 31.84 -0.38
C LEU A 30 -104.66 31.04 0.68
N SER A 31 -103.56 30.40 0.26
CA SER A 31 -102.70 29.57 1.12
C SER A 31 -101.82 30.37 2.10
N CYS A 32 -102.08 31.67 2.25
CA CYS A 32 -101.39 32.53 3.20
C CYS A 32 -102.36 33.00 4.29
N PRO A 33 -101.89 33.13 5.54
CA PRO A 33 -102.66 33.78 6.60
C PRO A 33 -103.03 35.21 6.23
N ILE A 34 -104.34 35.52 6.16
CA ILE A 34 -104.86 36.85 5.85
C ILE A 34 -105.79 37.31 6.97
N MET A 35 -105.64 38.58 7.35
CA MET A 35 -106.50 39.28 8.28
C MET A 35 -106.93 40.62 7.67
N VAL A 36 -108.22 40.93 7.71
CA VAL A 36 -108.79 42.19 7.21
C VAL A 36 -109.40 42.97 8.36
N CYS A 37 -109.01 44.23 8.49
CA CYS A 37 -109.58 45.18 9.43
C CYS A 37 -110.30 46.29 8.67
N ASP A 38 -111.39 46.79 9.22
CA ASP A 38 -112.07 47.96 8.65
C ASP A 38 -111.36 49.29 9.01
N LYS A 39 -111.94 50.40 8.58
CA LYS A 39 -111.49 51.77 8.89
C LYS A 39 -111.40 52.11 10.37
N ASP A 40 -112.19 51.44 11.23
CA ASP A 40 -112.15 51.60 12.69
C ASP A 40 -111.10 50.69 13.34
N LEU A 41 -110.36 49.94 12.51
CA LEU A 41 -109.35 48.96 12.88
C LEU A 41 -109.92 47.78 13.67
N VAL A 42 -111.19 47.47 13.41
CA VAL A 42 -111.86 46.28 13.91
C VAL A 42 -111.64 45.16 12.90
N ILE A 43 -111.19 44.01 13.38
CA ILE A 43 -110.96 42.83 12.55
C ILE A 43 -112.31 42.33 12.06
N ARG A 44 -112.51 42.34 10.75
CA ARG A 44 -113.75 41.88 10.10
C ARG A 44 -113.64 40.48 9.54
N TYR A 45 -112.44 40.07 9.17
CA TYR A 45 -112.24 38.78 8.54
C TYR A 45 -110.84 38.23 8.84
N VAL A 46 -110.77 36.93 9.05
CA VAL A 46 -109.53 36.14 9.08
C VAL A 46 -109.83 34.86 8.31
N ASN A 47 -108.98 34.49 7.35
CA ASN A 47 -109.18 33.23 6.62
C ASN A 47 -108.78 32.02 7.48
N SER A 48 -109.14 30.81 7.04
CA SER A 48 -108.76 29.57 7.74
C SER A 48 -107.26 29.44 8.01
N GLU A 49 -106.38 29.84 7.09
CA GLU A 49 -104.93 29.85 7.32
C GLU A 49 -104.50 30.85 8.40
N GLY A 50 -105.16 32.00 8.48
CA GLY A 50 -104.99 32.98 9.55
C GLY A 50 -105.39 32.43 10.90
N TYR A 51 -106.55 31.79 10.99
CA TYR A 51 -107.00 31.12 12.21
C TYR A 51 -106.06 29.98 12.61
N ASN A 52 -105.66 29.12 11.67
CA ASN A 52 -104.70 28.04 11.93
C ASN A 52 -103.37 28.57 12.48
N MET A 53 -102.88 29.68 11.92
CA MET A 53 -101.67 30.34 12.41
C MET A 53 -101.87 30.88 13.84
N PHE A 54 -102.94 31.62 14.09
CA PHE A 54 -103.21 32.22 15.40
C PHE A 54 -103.54 31.18 16.47
N GLU A 55 -104.28 30.12 16.17
CA GLU A 55 -104.55 29.01 17.10
C GLU A 55 -103.26 28.27 17.44
N ARG A 56 -102.41 27.97 16.45
CA ARG A 56 -101.11 27.32 16.69
C ARG A 56 -100.17 28.17 17.55
N LEU A 57 -100.23 29.49 17.39
CA LEU A 57 -99.39 30.43 18.14
C LEU A 57 -100.08 31.00 19.37
N GLU A 58 -101.31 30.60 19.69
CA GLU A 58 -102.15 31.23 20.71
C GLU A 58 -101.45 31.26 22.07
N GLN A 59 -100.83 30.15 22.48
CA GLN A 59 -100.07 30.06 23.74
C GLN A 59 -98.83 30.97 23.76
N ASP A 60 -98.12 31.09 22.63
CA ASP A 60 -96.96 31.97 22.51
C ASP A 60 -97.39 33.44 22.50
N ILE A 61 -98.50 33.77 21.83
CA ILE A 61 -99.08 35.12 21.80
C ILE A 61 -99.60 35.50 23.19
N GLN A 62 -100.26 34.58 23.90
CA GLN A 62 -100.76 34.78 25.27
C GLN A 62 -99.66 35.09 26.29
N SER A 63 -98.41 34.73 26.00
CA SER A 63 -97.26 35.09 26.85
C SER A 63 -97.02 36.61 26.89
N ASP A 64 -97.29 37.33 25.79
CA ASP A 64 -97.23 38.80 25.72
C ASP A 64 -98.61 39.45 25.86
N LEU A 65 -99.69 38.76 25.47
CA LEU A 65 -101.06 39.25 25.41
C LEU A 65 -102.02 38.24 26.07
N PRO A 66 -102.11 38.18 27.41
CA PRO A 66 -102.82 37.11 28.15
C PRO A 66 -104.31 36.95 27.83
N HIS A 67 -104.93 37.96 27.22
CA HIS A 67 -106.34 37.97 26.83
C HIS A 67 -106.57 37.56 25.37
N PHE A 68 -105.52 37.23 24.63
CA PHE A 68 -105.62 36.80 23.25
C PHE A 68 -106.32 35.44 23.17
N GLU A 69 -107.41 35.39 22.41
CA GLU A 69 -108.10 34.16 22.04
C GLU A 69 -108.26 34.14 20.53
N ALA A 70 -107.61 33.20 19.85
CA ALA A 70 -107.57 33.11 18.39
C ALA A 70 -108.98 33.01 17.80
N ARG A 71 -109.86 32.24 18.45
CA ARG A 71 -111.26 32.05 18.01
C ARG A 71 -112.12 33.31 18.14
N ASN A 72 -111.73 34.22 19.02
CA ASN A 72 -112.47 35.45 19.29
C ASN A 72 -111.81 36.67 18.64
N ILE A 73 -110.95 36.48 17.64
CA ILE A 73 -110.16 37.55 17.02
C ILE A 73 -111.03 38.49 16.15
N VAL A 74 -112.02 37.95 15.44
CA VAL A 74 -112.94 38.74 14.62
C VAL A 74 -113.89 39.51 15.52
N GLY A 75 -114.04 40.81 15.25
CA GLY A 75 -114.82 41.74 16.06
C GLY A 75 -113.99 42.50 17.12
N GLN A 76 -112.74 42.11 17.36
CA GLN A 76 -111.84 42.88 18.22
C GLN A 76 -111.13 43.99 17.44
N THR A 77 -110.79 45.08 18.13
CA THR A 77 -109.90 46.10 17.57
C THR A 77 -108.45 45.63 17.63
N ILE A 78 -107.66 45.91 16.58
CA ILE A 78 -106.24 45.53 16.59
C ILE A 78 -105.43 46.23 17.69
N ASP A 79 -105.96 47.32 18.26
CA ASP A 79 -105.31 48.05 19.35
C ASP A 79 -105.00 47.13 20.54
N VAL A 80 -105.88 46.17 20.85
CA VAL A 80 -105.66 45.26 21.98
C VAL A 80 -104.46 44.32 21.78
N PHE A 81 -103.95 44.21 20.55
CA PHE A 81 -102.81 43.37 20.21
C PHE A 81 -101.50 44.14 20.05
N HIS A 82 -101.50 45.46 20.30
CA HIS A 82 -100.32 46.30 20.17
C HIS A 82 -99.95 46.97 21.49
N LYS A 83 -98.66 46.91 21.86
CA LYS A 83 -98.14 47.52 23.10
C LYS A 83 -98.32 49.05 23.15
N ASN A 84 -98.37 49.72 22.00
CA ASN A 84 -98.62 51.17 21.90
C ASN A 84 -99.61 51.48 20.77
N PRO A 85 -100.92 51.30 20.97
CA PRO A 85 -101.91 51.41 19.90
C PRO A 85 -101.88 52.74 19.13
N ALA A 86 -101.52 53.84 19.80
CA ALA A 86 -101.38 55.15 19.17
C ALA A 86 -100.29 55.18 18.08
N TYR A 87 -99.20 54.43 18.27
CA TYR A 87 -98.13 54.31 17.29
C TYR A 87 -98.60 53.57 16.04
N GLN A 88 -99.29 52.44 16.19
CA GLN A 88 -99.84 51.71 15.03
C GLN A 88 -100.94 52.48 14.32
N ARG A 89 -101.82 53.18 15.04
CA ARG A 89 -102.81 54.08 14.44
C ARG A 89 -102.16 55.21 13.62
N ASP A 90 -101.04 55.76 14.08
CA ASP A 90 -100.28 56.80 13.37
C ASP A 90 -99.51 56.28 12.15
N ILE A 91 -99.03 55.03 12.18
CA ILE A 91 -98.50 54.36 10.98
C ILE A 91 -99.64 54.18 9.97
N ILE A 92 -100.77 53.67 10.44
CA ILE A 92 -101.90 53.31 9.59
C ILE A 92 -102.53 54.54 8.93
N SER A 93 -102.68 55.64 9.65
CA SER A 93 -103.22 56.90 9.11
C SER A 93 -102.36 57.53 8.01
N ARG A 94 -101.08 57.11 7.91
CA ARG A 94 -100.12 57.58 6.90
C ARG A 94 -99.79 56.54 5.83
N LEU A 95 -100.41 55.35 5.87
CA LEU A 95 -100.23 54.34 4.83
C LEU A 95 -100.66 54.93 3.48
N THR A 96 -99.75 54.98 2.52
CA THR A 96 -100.04 55.32 1.11
C THR A 96 -99.74 54.15 0.18
N SER A 97 -99.01 53.15 0.67
CA SER A 97 -98.63 51.91 -0.02
C SER A 97 -98.58 50.75 0.99
N SER A 98 -98.10 49.58 0.55
CA SER A 98 -97.85 48.47 1.46
C SER A 98 -96.79 48.79 2.53
N HIS A 99 -96.87 48.09 3.66
CA HIS A 99 -95.93 48.17 4.77
C HIS A 99 -95.54 46.77 5.25
N ASP A 100 -94.24 46.51 5.26
CA ASP A 100 -93.66 45.27 5.76
C ASP A 100 -93.13 45.44 7.19
N GLY A 101 -93.40 44.47 8.04
CA GLY A 101 -92.79 44.38 9.35
C GLY A 101 -92.34 42.96 9.65
N ASN A 102 -91.36 42.83 10.53
CA ASN A 102 -90.93 41.53 11.05
C ASN A 102 -90.83 41.63 12.57
N PHE A 103 -91.25 40.57 13.24
CA PHE A 103 -91.23 40.48 14.70
C PHE A 103 -91.16 39.01 15.09
N LYS A 104 -90.88 38.77 16.37
CA LYS A 104 -90.76 37.42 16.92
C LYS A 104 -91.83 37.22 17.97
N ILE A 105 -92.53 36.10 17.90
CA ILE A 105 -93.47 35.63 18.92
C ILE A 105 -93.02 34.24 19.35
N GLY A 106 -92.75 34.05 20.64
CA GLY A 106 -92.18 32.81 21.15
C GLY A 106 -90.88 32.44 20.42
N GLN A 107 -90.88 31.31 19.72
CA GLN A 107 -89.77 30.88 18.84
C GLN A 107 -89.99 31.16 17.35
N THR A 108 -91.15 31.70 16.99
CA THR A 108 -91.57 31.91 15.61
C THR A 108 -91.22 33.33 15.15
N TYR A 109 -90.52 33.43 14.02
CA TYR A 109 -90.27 34.68 13.33
C TYR A 109 -91.39 34.92 12.32
N LEU A 110 -92.21 35.93 12.57
CA LEU A 110 -93.30 36.32 11.69
C LEU A 110 -92.92 37.61 10.93
N GLY A 111 -93.07 37.55 9.62
CA GLY A 111 -93.21 38.72 8.78
C GLY A 111 -94.68 39.04 8.56
N PHE A 112 -95.01 40.30 8.40
CA PHE A 112 -96.31 40.72 7.90
C PHE A 112 -96.16 41.72 6.76
N HIS A 113 -97.11 41.67 5.85
CA HIS A 113 -97.27 42.60 4.73
C HIS A 113 -98.66 43.20 4.81
N ALA A 114 -98.76 44.46 5.21
CA ALA A 114 -100.02 45.18 5.36
C ALA A 114 -100.27 46.08 4.15
N ILE A 115 -101.47 46.01 3.57
CA ILE A 115 -101.89 46.82 2.42
C ILE A 115 -103.18 47.55 2.78
N ALA A 116 -103.19 48.87 2.60
CA ALA A 116 -104.38 49.69 2.76
C ALA A 116 -105.22 49.73 1.48
N LYS A 117 -106.53 49.53 1.61
CA LYS A 117 -107.56 49.74 0.58
C LYS A 117 -108.26 51.06 0.87
N PHE A 118 -108.44 51.89 -0.16
CA PHE A 118 -109.11 53.19 -0.05
C PHE A 118 -110.41 53.19 -0.86
N GLU A 119 -111.41 53.94 -0.39
CA GLU A 119 -112.63 54.25 -1.16
C GLU A 119 -112.32 55.20 -2.33
N GLU A 120 -113.23 55.34 -3.30
CA GLU A 120 -113.07 56.26 -4.46
C GLU A 120 -112.84 57.74 -4.05
N GLY A 121 -113.18 58.12 -2.81
CA GLY A 121 -112.93 59.44 -2.21
C GLY A 121 -111.61 59.59 -1.43
N GLY A 122 -110.75 58.56 -1.39
CA GLY A 122 -109.44 58.59 -0.71
C GLY A 122 -109.49 58.32 0.81
N ALA A 123 -110.66 58.05 1.38
CA ALA A 123 -110.78 57.58 2.76
C ALA A 123 -110.34 56.11 2.88
N LEU A 124 -109.73 55.73 4.00
CA LEU A 124 -109.37 54.34 4.29
C LEU A 124 -110.64 53.48 4.39
N ASP A 125 -110.70 52.41 3.60
CA ASP A 125 -111.79 51.43 3.59
C ASP A 125 -111.43 50.25 4.51
N ALA A 126 -110.31 49.59 4.21
CA ALA A 126 -109.87 48.41 4.92
C ALA A 126 -108.34 48.26 4.90
N ILE A 127 -107.80 47.46 5.81
CA ILE A 127 -106.40 47.03 5.80
C ILE A 127 -106.36 45.53 5.72
N VAL A 128 -105.65 45.03 4.71
CA VAL A 128 -105.42 43.60 4.50
C VAL A 128 -104.00 43.31 4.94
N VAL A 129 -103.83 42.42 5.91
CA VAL A 129 -102.53 41.98 6.43
C VAL A 129 -102.32 40.53 6.05
N GLN A 130 -101.24 40.28 5.29
CA GLN A 130 -100.74 38.94 5.01
C GLN A 130 -99.62 38.60 5.99
N TRP A 131 -99.67 37.44 6.65
CA TRP A 131 -98.58 36.97 7.50
C TRP A 131 -97.73 35.91 6.81
N ARG A 132 -96.45 35.84 7.17
CA ARG A 132 -95.49 34.85 6.68
C ARG A 132 -94.58 34.38 7.81
N ASP A 133 -94.57 33.08 8.07
CA ASP A 133 -93.58 32.46 8.94
C ASP A 133 -92.22 32.36 8.22
N ARG A 134 -91.16 32.90 8.83
CA ARG A 134 -89.78 32.90 8.31
C ARG A 134 -88.81 32.16 9.22
N THR A 135 -89.31 31.39 10.19
CA THR A 135 -88.50 30.73 11.21
C THR A 135 -87.51 29.74 10.61
N SER A 136 -87.98 28.86 9.72
CA SER A 136 -87.14 27.85 9.05
C SER A 136 -86.06 28.47 8.16
N GLU A 137 -86.38 29.55 7.44
CA GLU A 137 -85.45 30.28 6.57
C GLU A 137 -84.28 30.87 7.36
N LEU A 138 -84.58 31.56 8.48
CA LEU A 138 -83.57 32.19 9.32
C LEU A 138 -82.75 31.18 10.11
N GLN A 139 -83.37 30.09 10.58
CA GLN A 139 -82.66 28.98 11.23
C GLN A 139 -81.67 28.31 10.27
N ALA A 140 -82.11 27.98 9.03
CA ALA A 140 -81.24 27.39 8.02
C ALA A 140 -80.04 28.30 7.68
N LYS A 141 -80.25 29.62 7.58
CA LYS A 141 -79.16 30.58 7.36
C LYS A 141 -78.16 30.58 8.53
N SER A 142 -78.65 30.63 9.76
CA SER A 142 -77.81 30.61 10.96
C SER A 142 -77.01 29.31 11.10
N ASP A 143 -77.62 28.17 10.77
CA ASP A 143 -76.95 26.87 10.79
C ASP A 143 -75.85 26.77 9.74
N LEU A 144 -76.07 27.33 8.54
CA LEU A 144 -75.07 27.40 7.48
C LEU A 144 -73.89 28.31 7.86
N GLU A 145 -74.14 29.49 8.42
CA GLU A 145 -73.08 30.41 8.87
C GLU A 145 -72.19 29.77 9.94
N ARG A 146 -72.81 29.07 10.90
CA ARG A 146 -72.09 28.31 11.93
C ARG A 146 -71.29 27.16 11.32
N PHE A 147 -71.86 26.42 10.37
CA PHE A 147 -71.16 25.32 9.68
C PHE A 147 -69.91 25.79 8.93
N LEU A 148 -70.00 26.90 8.19
CA LEU A 148 -68.86 27.48 7.49
C LEU A 148 -67.78 27.96 8.45
N ALA A 149 -68.15 28.53 9.60
CA ALA A 149 -67.20 28.95 10.61
C ALA A 149 -66.42 27.75 11.20
N GLU A 150 -67.10 26.64 11.47
CA GLU A 150 -66.47 25.41 11.99
C GLU A 150 -65.53 24.75 10.98
N ILE A 151 -65.93 24.64 9.70
CA ILE A 151 -65.03 24.14 8.65
C ILE A 151 -63.79 25.04 8.51
N LYS A 152 -63.97 26.37 8.57
CA LYS A 152 -62.87 27.31 8.50
C LYS A 152 -61.92 27.17 9.70
N ALA A 153 -62.47 27.03 10.90
CA ALA A 153 -61.69 26.81 12.11
C ALA A 153 -60.88 25.51 12.05
N MET A 154 -61.50 24.40 11.60
CA MET A 154 -60.81 23.14 11.37
C MET A 154 -59.68 23.30 10.34
N GLY A 155 -59.93 23.98 9.21
CA GLY A 155 -58.90 24.25 8.21
C GLY A 155 -57.71 25.02 8.78
N GLN A 156 -57.97 26.10 9.53
CA GLN A 156 -56.93 26.90 10.19
C GLN A 156 -56.12 26.08 11.21
N ALA A 157 -56.77 25.21 11.98
CA ALA A 157 -56.10 24.33 12.93
C ALA A 157 -55.16 23.35 12.19
N HIS A 158 -55.61 22.74 11.09
CA HIS A 158 -54.80 21.79 10.32
C HIS A 158 -53.62 22.47 9.62
N ASP A 159 -53.81 23.68 9.10
CA ASP A 159 -52.72 24.51 8.54
C ASP A 159 -51.68 24.88 9.61
N ALA A 160 -52.11 25.07 10.86
CA ALA A 160 -51.23 25.28 12.01
C ALA A 160 -50.56 23.98 12.53
N GLY A 161 -50.93 22.81 11.99
CA GLY A 161 -50.40 21.51 12.39
C GLY A 161 -51.24 20.73 13.41
N GLU A 162 -52.36 21.28 13.88
CA GLU A 162 -53.29 20.64 14.81
C GLU A 162 -54.28 19.71 14.07
N ILE A 163 -53.77 18.58 13.60
CA ILE A 163 -54.52 17.63 12.75
C ILE A 163 -55.62 16.82 13.47
N SER A 164 -55.82 17.02 14.77
CA SER A 164 -56.84 16.31 15.56
C SER A 164 -58.17 17.05 15.69
N VAL A 165 -58.26 18.28 15.16
CA VAL A 165 -59.49 19.09 15.20
C VAL A 165 -60.43 18.63 14.10
N PHE A 166 -61.72 18.47 14.41
CA PHE A 166 -62.76 18.06 13.47
C PHE A 166 -64.05 18.82 13.76
N VAL A 167 -64.91 18.98 12.75
CA VAL A 167 -66.23 19.58 12.94
C VAL A 167 -67.10 18.62 13.75
N ASP A 168 -67.73 19.07 14.84
CA ASP A 168 -68.75 18.27 15.51
C ASP A 168 -70.01 18.22 14.63
N ALA A 169 -70.24 17.08 13.98
CA ALA A 169 -71.36 16.94 13.05
C ALA A 169 -72.72 16.92 13.76
N ASN A 170 -72.78 16.58 15.05
CA ASN A 170 -74.04 16.39 15.77
C ASN A 170 -74.76 17.70 16.11
N GLN A 171 -74.06 18.83 15.99
CA GLN A 171 -74.63 20.14 16.30
C GLN A 171 -75.44 20.74 15.14
N PHE A 172 -75.52 20.06 13.99
CA PHE A 172 -76.14 20.56 12.76
C PHE A 172 -77.36 19.74 12.34
N PRO A 173 -78.33 20.35 11.62
CA PRO A 173 -79.42 19.63 10.96
C PRO A 173 -78.92 18.55 9.99
N SER A 174 -79.77 17.56 9.69
CA SER A 174 -79.42 16.35 8.90
C SER A 174 -78.59 16.65 7.65
N ASP A 175 -79.03 17.62 6.84
CA ASP A 175 -78.39 17.94 5.56
C ASP A 175 -76.94 18.44 5.72
N LEU A 176 -76.67 19.25 6.74
CA LEU A 176 -75.32 19.76 7.04
C LEU A 176 -74.49 18.76 7.85
N GLN A 177 -75.13 17.93 8.66
CA GLN A 177 -74.48 16.86 9.40
C GLN A 177 -73.83 15.84 8.46
N GLU A 178 -74.50 15.46 7.37
CA GLU A 178 -73.94 14.55 6.37
C GLU A 178 -72.68 15.13 5.71
N VAL A 179 -72.72 16.41 5.34
CA VAL A 179 -71.55 17.10 4.76
C VAL A 179 -70.42 17.21 5.78
N ALA A 180 -70.70 17.55 7.04
CA ALA A 180 -69.70 17.59 8.11
C ALA A 180 -68.99 16.24 8.28
N LYS A 181 -69.77 15.14 8.29
CA LYS A 181 -69.23 13.77 8.36
C LYS A 181 -68.35 13.46 7.15
N ALA A 182 -68.82 13.74 5.94
CA ALA A 182 -68.05 13.48 4.72
C ALA A 182 -66.73 14.26 4.68
N VAL A 183 -66.73 15.53 5.10
CA VAL A 183 -65.52 16.35 5.20
C VAL A 183 -64.57 15.78 6.25
N ASN A 184 -65.08 15.44 7.44
CA ASN A 184 -64.25 14.83 8.49
C ASN A 184 -63.64 13.50 8.05
N ASP A 185 -64.39 12.64 7.37
CA ASP A 185 -63.93 11.35 6.86
C ASP A 185 -62.84 11.54 5.79
N MET A 186 -63.03 12.48 4.86
CA MET A 186 -62.00 12.85 3.87
C MET A 186 -60.69 13.29 4.54
N VAL A 187 -60.78 14.14 5.56
CA VAL A 187 -59.61 14.61 6.31
C VAL A 187 -58.94 13.47 7.09
N ARG A 188 -59.72 12.61 7.75
CA ARG A 188 -59.20 11.41 8.45
C ARG A 188 -58.45 10.49 7.50
N ASP A 189 -58.98 10.26 6.31
CA ASP A 189 -58.35 9.41 5.30
C ASP A 189 -57.00 9.96 4.84
N HIS A 190 -56.88 11.27 4.63
CA HIS A 190 -55.59 11.88 4.29
C HIS A 190 -54.58 11.79 5.45
N ILE A 191 -55.03 12.00 6.69
CA ILE A 191 -54.18 11.83 7.87
C ILE A 191 -53.72 10.38 8.01
N HIS A 192 -54.62 9.42 7.77
CA HIS A 192 -54.34 8.01 7.84
C HIS A 192 -53.23 7.62 6.84
N VAL A 193 -53.37 7.95 5.56
CA VAL A 193 -52.35 7.69 4.53
C VAL A 193 -50.99 8.26 4.95
N LYS A 194 -50.94 9.52 5.40
CA LYS A 194 -49.69 10.18 5.86
C LYS A 194 -49.07 9.44 7.05
N LYS A 195 -49.87 9.10 8.07
CA LYS A 195 -49.39 8.38 9.26
C LYS A 195 -48.83 7.00 8.91
N ARG A 196 -49.49 6.26 8.01
CA ARG A 196 -49.06 4.92 7.59
C ARG A 196 -47.79 4.97 6.75
N ALA A 197 -47.66 5.94 5.84
CA ALA A 197 -46.42 6.17 5.10
C ALA A 197 -45.24 6.52 6.02
N ILE A 198 -45.45 7.42 6.99
CA ILE A 198 -44.41 7.77 7.99
C ILE A 198 -44.03 6.55 8.84
N ALA A 199 -44.99 5.72 9.24
CA ALA A 199 -44.72 4.50 9.98
C ALA A 199 -43.82 3.52 9.18
N ALA A 200 -44.03 3.41 7.87
CA ALA A 200 -43.16 2.60 7.00
C ALA A 200 -41.74 3.17 6.93
N VAL A 201 -41.58 4.49 6.77
CA VAL A 201 -40.26 5.15 6.79
C VAL A 201 -39.57 4.98 8.15
N GLN A 202 -40.31 5.09 9.25
CA GLN A 202 -39.79 4.86 10.60
C GLN A 202 -39.34 3.41 10.81
N ALA A 203 -40.04 2.43 10.23
CA ALA A 203 -39.62 1.03 10.25
C ALA A 203 -38.32 0.84 9.46
N PHE A 204 -38.21 1.41 8.26
CA PHE A 204 -36.99 1.33 7.44
C PHE A 204 -35.79 2.00 8.11
N ALA A 205 -35.99 3.11 8.81
CA ALA A 205 -34.95 3.77 9.60
C ALA A 205 -34.39 2.88 10.73
N LYS A 206 -35.16 1.89 11.18
CA LYS A 206 -34.73 0.85 12.15
C LYS A 206 -34.18 -0.41 11.48
N GLY A 207 -34.13 -0.47 10.15
CA GLY A 207 -33.74 -1.65 9.38
C GLY A 207 -34.84 -2.71 9.19
N GLU A 208 -36.09 -2.41 9.57
CA GLU A 208 -37.24 -3.31 9.45
C GLU A 208 -37.85 -3.23 8.04
N PHE A 209 -37.13 -3.72 7.02
CA PHE A 209 -37.60 -3.63 5.63
C PHE A 209 -38.79 -4.55 5.29
N ASP A 210 -39.12 -5.50 6.16
CA ASP A 210 -40.28 -6.40 6.00
C ASP A 210 -41.60 -5.76 6.43
N TYR A 211 -41.58 -4.53 6.96
CA TYR A 211 -42.79 -3.80 7.32
C TYR A 211 -43.71 -3.61 6.11
N GLU A 212 -44.91 -4.19 6.17
CA GLU A 212 -45.89 -4.14 5.09
C GLU A 212 -46.77 -2.88 5.21
N LEU A 213 -46.73 -2.05 4.17
CA LEU A 213 -47.63 -0.91 4.02
C LEU A 213 -48.88 -1.40 3.30
N GLU A 214 -50.05 -1.19 3.91
CA GLU A 214 -51.34 -1.52 3.29
C GLU A 214 -51.48 -0.85 1.91
N ARG A 215 -52.13 -1.55 0.98
CA ARG A 215 -52.30 -1.01 -0.37
C ARG A 215 -53.42 0.02 -0.40
N PHE A 216 -53.08 1.27 -0.69
CA PHE A 216 -54.07 2.33 -0.77
C PHE A 216 -54.86 2.28 -2.09
N PRO A 217 -56.13 2.74 -2.12
CA PRO A 217 -56.96 2.69 -3.31
C PRO A 217 -56.71 3.87 -4.27
N GLY A 218 -57.06 3.68 -5.55
CA GLY A 218 -57.09 4.73 -6.56
C GLY A 218 -55.73 5.40 -6.77
N GLU A 219 -55.72 6.72 -6.88
CA GLU A 219 -54.49 7.48 -7.12
C GLU A 219 -53.52 7.42 -5.93
N LYS A 220 -53.98 7.09 -4.71
CA LYS A 220 -53.12 7.02 -3.51
C LYS A 220 -52.05 5.91 -3.60
N VAL A 221 -52.15 4.98 -4.57
CA VAL A 221 -51.14 3.92 -4.82
C VAL A 221 -49.74 4.48 -5.06
N PHE A 222 -49.59 5.71 -5.58
CA PHE A 222 -48.25 6.31 -5.79
C PHE A 222 -47.42 6.35 -4.50
N VAL A 223 -48.07 6.46 -3.33
CA VAL A 223 -47.41 6.42 -2.02
C VAL A 223 -46.82 5.04 -1.76
N ASN A 224 -47.55 3.97 -2.08
CA ASN A 224 -47.05 2.61 -1.98
C ASN A 224 -45.83 2.41 -2.90
N ASP A 225 -45.94 2.83 -4.16
CA ASP A 225 -44.84 2.67 -5.14
C ASP A 225 -43.58 3.43 -4.71
N SER A 226 -43.74 4.64 -4.17
CA SER A 226 -42.63 5.46 -3.67
C SER A 226 -41.93 4.81 -2.47
N ILE A 227 -42.71 4.28 -1.51
CA ILE A 227 -42.17 3.56 -0.35
C ILE A 227 -41.48 2.26 -0.80
N GLU A 228 -42.02 1.55 -1.79
CA GLU A 228 -41.42 0.31 -2.31
C GLU A 228 -40.11 0.55 -3.05
N GLN A 229 -40.00 1.65 -3.82
CA GLN A 229 -38.75 2.06 -4.45
C GLN A 229 -37.65 2.29 -3.40
N VAL A 230 -37.97 3.02 -2.32
CA VAL A 230 -37.06 3.25 -1.20
C VAL A 230 -36.67 1.92 -0.53
N ARG A 231 -37.63 1.03 -0.26
CA ARG A 231 -37.36 -0.30 0.33
C ARG A 231 -36.41 -1.11 -0.56
N THR A 232 -36.68 -1.13 -1.86
CA THR A 232 -35.89 -1.89 -2.84
C THR A 232 -34.45 -1.39 -2.90
N ALA A 233 -34.25 -0.06 -2.96
CA ALA A 233 -32.92 0.55 -2.94
C ALA A 233 -32.15 0.19 -1.66
N PHE A 234 -32.76 0.34 -0.47
CA PHE A 234 -32.12 -0.01 0.79
C PHE A 234 -31.79 -1.51 0.89
N ARG A 235 -32.71 -2.40 0.49
CA ARG A 235 -32.46 -3.85 0.49
C ARG A 235 -31.34 -4.23 -0.46
N LYS A 236 -31.29 -3.63 -1.66
CA LYS A 236 -30.24 -3.89 -2.65
C LYS A 236 -28.87 -3.46 -2.12
N MET A 237 -28.78 -2.24 -1.58
CA MET A 237 -27.54 -1.72 -0.96
C MET A 237 -27.09 -2.62 0.20
N ASN A 238 -27.99 -2.92 1.14
CA ASN A 238 -27.65 -3.74 2.30
C ASN A 238 -27.27 -5.18 1.90
N GLY A 239 -27.91 -5.73 0.87
CA GLY A 239 -27.58 -7.04 0.31
C GLY A 239 -26.16 -7.08 -0.24
N GLU A 240 -25.74 -6.08 -1.02
CA GLU A 240 -24.36 -6.01 -1.53
C GLU A 240 -23.33 -5.76 -0.40
N ILE A 241 -23.64 -4.93 0.61
CA ILE A 241 -22.75 -4.75 1.78
C ILE A 241 -22.56 -6.08 2.52
N LEU A 242 -23.64 -6.84 2.74
CA LEU A 242 -23.57 -8.15 3.39
C LEU A 242 -22.77 -9.15 2.54
N ARG A 243 -23.00 -9.17 1.22
CA ARG A 243 -22.24 -10.01 0.28
C ARG A 243 -20.75 -9.66 0.31
N ALA A 244 -20.39 -8.38 0.29
CA ALA A 244 -19.02 -7.91 0.41
C ALA A 244 -18.39 -8.30 1.77
N SER A 245 -19.11 -8.09 2.87
CA SER A 245 -18.63 -8.48 4.20
C SER A 245 -18.38 -9.99 4.30
N GLN A 246 -19.28 -10.82 3.75
CA GLN A 246 -19.11 -12.26 3.71
C GLN A 246 -17.92 -12.68 2.83
N ALA A 247 -17.69 -12.00 1.71
CA ALA A 247 -16.55 -12.25 0.85
C ALA A 247 -15.23 -12.02 1.60
N ILE A 248 -15.10 -10.92 2.35
CA ILE A 248 -13.91 -10.64 3.20
C ILE A 248 -13.71 -11.73 4.25
N GLN A 249 -14.77 -12.16 4.93
CA GLN A 249 -14.70 -13.23 5.94
C GLN A 249 -14.22 -14.57 5.36
N GLN A 250 -14.59 -14.85 4.10
CA GLN A 250 -14.18 -16.05 3.37
C GLN A 250 -12.81 -15.90 2.68
N GLY A 251 -12.19 -14.72 2.74
CA GLY A 251 -10.96 -14.40 2.00
C GLY A 251 -11.17 -14.21 0.50
N ASP A 252 -12.40 -14.05 0.03
CA ASP A 252 -12.67 -13.79 -1.38
C ASP A 252 -12.51 -12.30 -1.71
N LEU A 253 -11.29 -11.91 -2.09
CA LEU A 253 -10.99 -10.57 -2.58
C LEU A 253 -11.22 -10.43 -4.10
N SER A 254 -11.66 -11.52 -4.76
CA SER A 254 -11.94 -11.53 -6.20
C SER A 254 -13.31 -10.94 -6.56
N LEU A 255 -14.13 -10.65 -5.54
CA LEU A 255 -15.44 -10.04 -5.67
C LEU A 255 -15.36 -8.74 -6.50
N THR A 256 -16.28 -8.60 -7.44
CA THR A 256 -16.54 -7.34 -8.16
C THR A 256 -17.98 -6.90 -7.90
N ILE A 257 -18.17 -5.60 -7.69
CA ILE A 257 -19.47 -4.99 -7.47
C ILE A 257 -19.94 -4.37 -8.79
N ASN A 258 -21.13 -4.76 -9.25
CA ASN A 258 -21.73 -4.16 -10.42
C ASN A 258 -22.24 -2.76 -10.08
N LEU A 259 -21.54 -1.71 -10.52
CA LEU A 259 -21.87 -0.32 -10.17
C LEU A 259 -23.12 0.20 -10.89
N ASP A 260 -23.52 -0.42 -12.00
CA ASP A 260 -24.71 -0.03 -12.76
C ASP A 260 -26.02 -0.43 -12.06
N ASP A 261 -25.91 -1.20 -10.99
CA ASP A 261 -27.02 -1.54 -10.12
C ASP A 261 -27.40 -0.43 -9.13
N PHE A 262 -26.63 0.65 -9.06
CA PHE A 262 -26.76 1.70 -8.06
C PHE A 262 -26.69 3.10 -8.68
N ASP A 263 -27.50 4.01 -8.14
CA ASP A 263 -27.60 5.41 -8.57
C ASP A 263 -27.26 6.36 -7.42
N GLY A 264 -26.86 7.58 -7.76
CA GLY A 264 -26.55 8.65 -6.78
C GLY A 264 -25.49 8.23 -5.76
N GLU A 265 -25.66 8.67 -4.51
CA GLU A 265 -24.71 8.40 -3.41
C GLU A 265 -24.56 6.89 -3.11
N TYR A 266 -25.55 6.06 -3.44
CA TYR A 266 -25.42 4.60 -3.29
C TYR A 266 -24.33 4.05 -4.22
N ARG A 267 -24.20 4.60 -5.44
CA ARG A 267 -23.15 4.21 -6.39
C ARG A 267 -21.77 4.58 -5.86
N ASP A 268 -21.64 5.74 -5.22
CA ASP A 268 -20.36 6.21 -4.67
C ASP A 268 -19.87 5.28 -3.55
N VAL A 269 -20.78 4.86 -2.65
CA VAL A 269 -20.48 3.87 -1.61
C VAL A 269 -20.02 2.55 -2.23
N MET A 270 -20.75 2.04 -3.22
CA MET A 270 -20.40 0.76 -3.88
C MET A 270 -19.09 0.85 -4.66
N THR A 271 -18.79 2.02 -5.24
CA THR A 271 -17.51 2.28 -5.92
C THR A 271 -16.35 2.21 -4.93
N SER A 272 -16.51 2.81 -3.74
CA SER A 272 -15.50 2.75 -2.69
C SER A 272 -15.25 1.32 -2.20
N PHE A 273 -16.30 0.51 -2.04
CA PHE A 273 -16.13 -0.91 -1.74
C PHE A 273 -15.41 -1.64 -2.88
N ASP A 274 -15.81 -1.46 -4.14
CA ASP A 274 -15.15 -2.16 -5.27
C ASP A 274 -13.66 -1.84 -5.37
N HIS A 275 -13.30 -0.56 -5.25
CA HIS A 275 -11.89 -0.13 -5.22
C HIS A 275 -11.13 -0.76 -4.05
N THR A 276 -11.71 -0.78 -2.85
CA THR A 276 -11.08 -1.39 -1.67
C THR A 276 -10.78 -2.87 -1.90
N PHE A 277 -11.69 -3.61 -2.53
CA PHE A 277 -11.44 -5.01 -2.91
C PHE A 277 -10.33 -5.14 -3.95
N GLY A 278 -10.29 -4.25 -4.94
CA GLY A 278 -9.22 -4.17 -5.94
C GLY A 278 -7.85 -3.96 -5.29
N ASP A 279 -7.72 -2.92 -4.46
CA ASP A 279 -6.48 -2.55 -3.79
C ASP A 279 -5.99 -3.65 -2.83
N LEU A 280 -6.89 -4.27 -2.07
CA LEU A 280 -6.54 -5.40 -1.19
C LEU A 280 -6.12 -6.63 -2.00
N SER A 281 -6.80 -6.92 -3.11
CA SER A 281 -6.43 -8.01 -4.01
C SER A 281 -5.03 -7.79 -4.59
N ASP A 282 -4.72 -6.57 -5.04
CA ASP A 282 -3.42 -6.22 -5.59
C ASP A 282 -2.32 -6.29 -4.53
N LEU A 283 -2.55 -5.74 -3.33
CA LEU A 283 -1.62 -5.81 -2.21
C LEU A 283 -1.26 -7.26 -1.85
N VAL A 284 -2.26 -8.14 -1.74
CA VAL A 284 -2.01 -9.56 -1.43
C VAL A 284 -1.29 -10.26 -2.59
N GLY A 285 -1.60 -9.92 -3.84
CA GLY A 285 -0.90 -10.43 -5.02
C GLY A 285 0.57 -10.03 -5.06
N ASP A 286 0.86 -8.78 -4.74
CA ASP A 286 2.23 -8.25 -4.69
C ASP A 286 3.02 -8.87 -3.53
N LEU A 287 2.40 -9.04 -2.36
CA LEU A 287 3.00 -9.77 -1.23
C LEU A 287 3.32 -11.23 -1.61
N LYS A 288 2.40 -11.94 -2.27
CA LYS A 288 2.64 -13.32 -2.74
C LYS A 288 3.84 -13.38 -3.69
N THR A 289 3.99 -12.39 -4.57
CA THR A 289 5.12 -12.29 -5.50
C THR A 289 6.42 -12.04 -4.75
N GLN A 290 6.45 -11.09 -3.81
CA GLN A 290 7.64 -10.80 -3.00
C GLN A 290 8.08 -11.99 -2.16
N ILE A 291 7.14 -12.72 -1.55
CA ILE A 291 7.46 -13.90 -0.74
C ILE A 291 8.04 -15.02 -1.63
N ASN A 292 7.52 -15.23 -2.84
CA ASN A 292 8.12 -16.18 -3.78
C ASN A 292 9.57 -15.80 -4.15
N GLU A 293 9.87 -14.51 -4.30
CA GLU A 293 11.26 -14.06 -4.52
C GLU A 293 12.14 -14.30 -3.28
N ILE A 294 11.61 -14.13 -2.07
CA ILE A 294 12.31 -14.48 -0.83
C ILE A 294 12.63 -15.98 -0.79
N THR A 295 11.69 -16.86 -1.15
CA THR A 295 11.92 -18.31 -1.22
C THR A 295 13.06 -18.64 -2.19
N LYS A 296 13.05 -18.06 -3.41
CA LYS A 296 14.13 -18.25 -4.39
C LYS A 296 15.48 -17.75 -3.87
N ALA A 297 15.49 -16.60 -3.20
CA ALA A 297 16.71 -16.04 -2.62
C ALA A 297 17.25 -16.95 -1.51
N ALA A 298 16.39 -17.49 -0.64
CA ALA A 298 16.77 -18.45 0.38
C ALA A 298 17.36 -19.74 -0.21
N GLU A 299 16.73 -20.31 -1.25
CA GLU A 299 17.28 -21.47 -1.98
C GLU A 299 18.63 -21.19 -2.64
N ALA A 300 18.85 -19.97 -3.12
CA ALA A 300 20.15 -19.55 -3.65
C ALA A 300 21.19 -19.47 -2.53
N VAL A 301 20.86 -18.86 -1.38
CA VAL A 301 21.76 -18.78 -0.21
C VAL A 301 22.13 -20.18 0.29
N SER A 302 21.17 -21.11 0.39
CA SER A 302 21.43 -22.49 0.80
C SER A 302 22.42 -23.19 -0.14
N ARG A 303 22.22 -23.07 -1.47
CA ARG A 303 23.16 -23.62 -2.47
C ARG A 303 24.56 -22.99 -2.40
N THR A 304 24.63 -21.68 -2.25
CA THR A 304 25.90 -20.96 -2.09
C THR A 304 26.61 -21.39 -0.81
N SER A 305 25.88 -21.61 0.27
CA SER A 305 26.45 -22.11 1.53
C SER A 305 27.07 -23.49 1.34
N SER A 306 26.35 -24.45 0.75
CA SER A 306 26.91 -25.77 0.44
C SER A 306 28.20 -25.70 -0.41
N THR A 307 28.24 -24.78 -1.38
CA THR A 307 29.45 -24.52 -2.18
C THR A 307 30.58 -23.95 -1.33
N LEU A 308 30.28 -23.03 -0.42
CA LEU A 308 31.24 -22.41 0.49
C LEU A 308 31.85 -23.42 1.48
N SER A 309 31.03 -24.30 2.06
CA SER A 309 31.50 -25.39 2.93
C SER A 309 32.42 -26.35 2.17
N THR A 310 32.04 -26.73 0.94
CA THR A 310 32.92 -27.54 0.08
C THR A 310 34.24 -26.83 -0.21
N GLY A 311 34.22 -25.53 -0.50
CA GLY A 311 35.42 -24.72 -0.73
C GLY A 311 36.30 -24.58 0.53
N ALA A 312 35.70 -24.47 1.71
CA ALA A 312 36.41 -24.47 2.98
C ALA A 312 37.10 -25.82 3.23
N GLN A 313 36.42 -26.93 2.98
CA GLN A 313 36.99 -28.28 3.10
C GLN A 313 38.16 -28.50 2.13
N GLN A 314 38.02 -28.05 0.88
CA GLN A 314 39.11 -28.09 -0.10
C GLN A 314 40.30 -27.24 0.33
N SER A 315 40.05 -26.06 0.89
CA SER A 315 41.09 -25.18 1.43
C SER A 315 41.82 -25.85 2.60
N SER A 316 41.09 -26.51 3.51
CA SER A 316 41.70 -27.28 4.60
C SER A 316 42.64 -28.36 4.09
N SER A 317 42.23 -29.15 3.09
CA SER A 317 43.09 -30.18 2.49
C SER A 317 44.33 -29.58 1.81
N ALA A 318 44.19 -28.44 1.13
CA ALA A 318 45.32 -27.74 0.52
C ALA A 318 46.29 -27.23 1.59
N ILE A 319 45.79 -26.75 2.73
CA ILE A 319 46.59 -26.30 3.86
C ILE A 319 47.38 -27.46 4.48
N ASP A 320 46.78 -28.63 4.65
CA ASP A 320 47.49 -29.82 5.14
C ASP A 320 48.67 -30.19 4.22
N GLN A 321 48.46 -30.14 2.89
CA GLN A 321 49.50 -30.40 1.91
C GLN A 321 50.61 -29.33 1.93
N ILE A 322 50.23 -28.06 2.10
CA ILE A 322 51.17 -26.95 2.25
C ILE A 322 52.00 -27.12 3.53
N SER A 323 51.38 -27.47 4.65
CA SER A 323 52.07 -27.71 5.93
C SER A 323 53.11 -28.83 5.79
N SER A 324 52.75 -29.95 5.16
CA SER A 324 53.70 -31.04 4.89
C SER A 324 54.87 -30.59 4.01
N SER A 325 54.61 -29.72 3.02
CA SER A 325 55.66 -29.19 2.14
C SER A 325 56.60 -28.24 2.90
N PHE A 326 56.08 -27.51 3.89
CA PHE A 326 56.88 -26.64 4.75
C PHE A 326 57.72 -27.43 5.76
N ASP A 327 57.19 -28.51 6.34
CA ASP A 327 57.97 -29.40 7.20
C ASP A 327 59.17 -30.00 6.44
N GLU A 328 58.95 -30.41 5.19
CA GLU A 328 60.03 -30.90 4.32
C GLU A 328 61.04 -29.79 3.97
N THR A 329 60.55 -28.59 3.67
CA THR A 329 61.41 -27.42 3.39
C THR A 329 62.24 -27.03 4.62
N GLU A 330 61.66 -27.04 5.83
CA GLU A 330 62.36 -26.76 7.07
C GLU A 330 63.49 -27.79 7.30
N SER A 331 63.20 -29.07 7.09
CA SER A 331 64.19 -30.14 7.16
C SER A 331 65.35 -29.90 6.18
N GLN A 332 65.03 -29.50 4.94
CA GLN A 332 66.03 -29.21 3.91
C GLN A 332 66.88 -27.98 4.25
N VAL A 333 66.29 -26.93 4.81
CA VAL A 333 67.02 -25.73 5.28
C VAL A 333 67.96 -26.09 6.42
N ARG A 334 67.50 -26.87 7.41
CA ARG A 334 68.36 -27.38 8.51
C ARG A 334 69.51 -28.23 7.99
N ALA A 335 69.25 -29.12 7.03
CA ALA A 335 70.28 -29.95 6.40
C ALA A 335 71.32 -29.08 5.65
N THR A 336 70.87 -28.04 4.95
CA THR A 336 71.73 -27.10 4.22
C THR A 336 72.59 -26.27 5.18
N SER A 337 72.01 -25.76 6.27
CA SER A 337 72.75 -25.04 7.33
C SER A 337 73.84 -25.93 7.96
N SER A 338 73.53 -27.19 8.27
CA SER A 338 74.51 -28.16 8.78
C SER A 338 75.63 -28.46 7.75
N ALA A 339 75.27 -28.63 6.47
CA ALA A 339 76.24 -28.85 5.40
C ALA A 339 77.16 -27.64 5.20
N ALA A 340 76.62 -26.42 5.26
CA ALA A 340 77.39 -25.18 5.22
C ALA A 340 78.35 -25.10 6.41
N GLY A 341 77.88 -25.38 7.63
CA GLY A 341 78.73 -25.43 8.83
C GLY A 341 79.91 -26.41 8.67
N ARG A 342 79.65 -27.62 8.15
CA ARG A 342 80.71 -28.59 7.86
C ARG A 342 81.67 -28.11 6.78
N ALA A 343 81.17 -27.54 5.69
CA ALA A 343 82.00 -26.99 4.62
C ALA A 343 82.91 -25.87 5.12
N LYS A 344 82.41 -25.01 6.03
CA LYS A 344 83.20 -23.96 6.69
C LYS A 344 84.37 -24.56 7.47
N THR A 345 84.11 -25.58 8.29
CA THR A 345 85.16 -26.26 9.06
C THR A 345 86.21 -26.89 8.15
N VAL A 346 85.79 -27.54 7.06
CA VAL A 346 86.72 -28.14 6.09
C VAL A 346 87.56 -27.07 5.39
N ALA A 347 86.95 -25.97 4.95
CA ALA A 347 87.67 -24.88 4.29
C ALA A 347 88.68 -24.19 5.23
N VAL A 348 88.34 -23.99 6.50
CA VAL A 348 89.27 -23.47 7.52
C VAL A 348 90.44 -24.43 7.74
N GLY A 349 90.17 -25.75 7.89
CA GLY A 349 91.21 -26.75 8.07
C GLY A 349 92.13 -26.89 6.86
N ALA A 350 91.58 -26.79 5.64
CA ALA A 350 92.36 -26.81 4.42
C ALA A 350 93.27 -25.57 4.31
N ASN A 351 92.76 -24.37 4.64
CA ASN A 351 93.58 -23.15 4.67
C ASN A 351 94.73 -23.25 5.68
N GLN A 352 94.49 -23.84 6.86
CA GLN A 352 95.53 -24.11 7.84
C GLN A 352 96.62 -25.05 7.26
N THR A 353 96.20 -26.13 6.58
CA THR A 353 97.11 -27.09 5.93
C THR A 353 97.93 -26.43 4.82
N VAL A 354 97.33 -25.55 4.03
CA VAL A 354 98.03 -24.76 2.99
C VAL A 354 99.06 -23.83 3.62
N SER A 355 98.71 -23.15 4.72
CA SER A 355 99.64 -22.29 5.47
C SER A 355 100.87 -23.06 5.98
N GLU A 356 100.67 -24.23 6.57
CA GLU A 356 101.75 -25.12 7.02
C GLU A 356 102.61 -25.64 5.84
N SER A 357 101.96 -25.97 4.72
CA SER A 357 102.65 -26.41 3.49
C SER A 357 103.53 -25.31 2.91
N ARG A 358 103.06 -24.06 2.93
CA ARG A 358 103.85 -22.89 2.51
C ARG A 358 105.06 -22.65 3.41
N SER A 359 104.90 -22.78 4.72
CA SER A 359 106.04 -22.72 5.66
C SER A 359 107.09 -23.79 5.36
N THR A 360 106.64 -24.99 5.00
CA THR A 360 107.53 -26.10 4.61
C THR A 360 108.24 -25.83 3.29
N MET A 361 107.53 -25.30 2.28
CA MET A 361 108.14 -24.91 1.00
C MET A 361 109.16 -23.78 1.15
N SER A 362 108.89 -22.80 2.02
CA SER A 362 109.87 -21.77 2.37
C SER A 362 111.15 -22.37 2.94
N SER A 363 111.03 -23.37 3.83
CA SER A 363 112.18 -24.10 4.38
C SER A 363 112.92 -24.91 3.31
N MET A 364 112.19 -25.54 2.38
CA MET A 364 112.76 -26.29 1.26
C MET A 364 113.53 -25.37 0.30
N LYS A 365 112.98 -24.20 -0.02
CA LYS A 365 113.64 -23.18 -0.83
C LYS A 365 114.97 -22.75 -0.20
N GLN A 366 114.95 -22.45 1.10
CA GLN A 366 116.16 -22.10 1.85
C GLN A 366 117.21 -23.23 1.82
N ALA A 367 116.78 -24.49 1.96
CA ALA A 367 117.69 -25.63 1.87
C ALA A 367 118.30 -25.77 0.47
N MET A 368 117.53 -25.59 -0.60
CA MET A 368 118.01 -25.65 -1.99
C MET A 368 119.01 -24.53 -2.31
N GLU A 369 118.75 -23.30 -1.84
CA GLU A 369 119.69 -22.18 -1.94
C GLU A 369 121.02 -22.48 -1.19
N GLY A 370 120.92 -23.13 -0.03
CA GLY A 370 122.08 -23.60 0.73
C GLY A 370 122.90 -24.68 -0.02
N ILE A 371 122.23 -25.61 -0.70
CA ILE A 371 122.88 -26.65 -1.51
C ILE A 371 123.52 -26.03 -2.76
N ASP A 372 122.86 -25.11 -3.47
CA ASP A 372 123.43 -24.39 -4.62
C ASP A 372 124.72 -23.65 -4.23
N THR A 373 124.69 -22.94 -3.10
CA THR A 373 125.85 -22.22 -2.56
C THR A 373 127.00 -23.19 -2.25
N SER A 374 126.69 -24.34 -1.64
CA SER A 374 127.67 -25.39 -1.33
C SER A 374 128.26 -26.01 -2.60
N ALA A 375 127.44 -26.32 -3.60
CA ALA A 375 127.87 -26.90 -4.87
C ALA A 375 128.80 -25.94 -5.65
N ARG A 376 128.49 -24.65 -5.69
CA ARG A 376 129.38 -23.62 -6.28
C ARG A 376 130.72 -23.52 -5.54
N SER A 377 130.70 -23.64 -4.22
CA SER A 377 131.92 -23.65 -3.40
C SER A 377 132.78 -24.88 -3.72
N ILE A 378 132.19 -26.06 -3.85
CA ILE A 378 132.88 -27.30 -4.25
C ILE A 378 133.44 -27.15 -5.67
N SER A 379 132.68 -26.58 -6.63
CA SER A 379 133.16 -26.30 -7.98
C SER A 379 134.43 -25.42 -7.97
N SER A 380 134.45 -24.37 -7.13
CA SER A 380 135.63 -23.52 -6.96
C SER A 380 136.83 -24.29 -6.40
N ILE A 381 136.64 -25.15 -5.41
CA ILE A 381 137.71 -26.00 -4.85
C ILE A 381 138.25 -26.95 -5.92
N ASN A 382 137.35 -27.55 -6.69
CA ASN A 382 137.71 -28.52 -7.72
C ASN A 382 138.50 -27.88 -8.88
N LYS A 383 138.20 -26.62 -9.24
CA LYS A 383 139.04 -25.82 -10.16
C LYS A 383 140.47 -25.64 -9.65
N VAL A 384 140.64 -25.39 -8.35
CA VAL A 384 141.98 -25.30 -7.73
C VAL A 384 142.70 -26.65 -7.77
N ILE A 385 141.99 -27.77 -7.57
CA ILE A 385 142.56 -29.11 -7.68
C ILE A 385 143.05 -29.41 -9.11
N ASP A 386 142.27 -29.06 -10.13
CA ASP A 386 142.67 -29.20 -11.54
C ASP A 386 143.91 -28.35 -11.85
N GLU A 387 143.98 -27.12 -11.33
CA GLU A 387 145.16 -26.25 -11.46
C GLU A 387 146.40 -26.86 -10.78
N ILE A 388 146.26 -27.40 -9.57
CA ILE A 388 147.35 -28.10 -8.85
C ILE A 388 147.81 -29.31 -9.66
N ALA A 389 146.89 -30.11 -10.22
CA ALA A 389 147.21 -31.26 -11.04
C ALA A 389 147.96 -30.85 -12.32
N PHE A 390 147.54 -29.75 -12.97
CA PHE A 390 148.22 -29.20 -14.13
C PHE A 390 149.65 -28.72 -13.80
N GLN A 391 149.82 -27.96 -12.71
CA GLN A 391 151.13 -27.52 -12.22
C GLN A 391 152.04 -28.71 -11.87
N THR A 392 151.48 -29.74 -11.22
CA THR A 392 152.22 -30.96 -10.86
C THR A 392 152.67 -31.74 -12.11
N ASN A 393 151.83 -31.81 -13.14
CA ASN A 393 152.18 -32.43 -14.42
C ASN A 393 153.31 -31.68 -15.14
N LEU A 394 153.34 -30.34 -15.06
CA LEU A 394 154.44 -29.52 -15.60
C LEU A 394 155.75 -29.69 -14.79
N LEU A 395 155.67 -29.71 -13.47
CA LEU A 395 156.83 -29.96 -12.59
C LEU A 395 157.42 -31.35 -12.85
N ALA A 396 156.57 -32.37 -13.00
CA ALA A 396 156.99 -33.74 -13.31
C ALA A 396 157.60 -33.86 -14.71
N LEU A 397 157.08 -33.14 -15.70
CA LEU A 397 157.68 -33.04 -17.04
C LEU A 397 159.08 -32.42 -16.96
N ASN A 398 159.23 -31.30 -16.25
CA ASN A 398 160.54 -30.65 -16.05
C ASN A 398 161.53 -31.59 -15.34
N ALA A 399 161.08 -32.32 -14.32
CA ALA A 399 161.90 -33.31 -13.61
C ALA A 399 162.29 -34.50 -14.51
N ALA A 400 161.40 -34.98 -15.38
CA ALA A 400 161.69 -36.07 -16.33
C ALA A 400 162.71 -35.63 -17.39
N VAL A 401 162.64 -34.38 -17.86
CA VAL A 401 163.62 -33.78 -18.79
C VAL A 401 164.99 -33.68 -18.12
N GLU A 402 165.07 -33.18 -16.89
CA GLU A 402 166.34 -33.04 -16.17
C GLU A 402 166.94 -34.42 -15.80
N ALA A 403 166.09 -35.41 -15.50
CA ALA A 403 166.51 -36.80 -15.28
C ALA A 403 167.04 -37.46 -16.58
N ALA A 404 166.47 -37.16 -17.74
CA ALA A 404 166.99 -37.60 -19.04
C ALA A 404 168.34 -36.93 -19.37
N ARG A 405 168.53 -35.67 -18.96
CA ARG A 405 169.76 -34.89 -19.12
C ARG A 405 170.92 -35.44 -18.25
N ALA A 406 170.61 -36.03 -17.10
CA ALA A 406 171.58 -36.64 -16.18
C ALA A 406 172.05 -38.06 -16.57
N GLY A 407 171.61 -38.61 -17.72
CA GLY A 407 172.12 -39.86 -18.28
C GLY A 407 171.88 -41.10 -17.39
N THR A 408 172.92 -41.91 -17.13
CA THR A 408 172.82 -43.16 -16.36
C THR A 408 172.48 -42.96 -14.89
N HIS A 409 172.85 -41.82 -14.30
CA HIS A 409 172.57 -41.48 -12.88
C HIS A 409 171.13 -41.00 -12.65
N GLY A 410 170.44 -40.54 -13.69
CA GLY A 410 169.06 -40.01 -13.61
C GLY A 410 167.95 -41.06 -13.77
N ARG A 411 168.28 -42.33 -14.06
CA ARG A 411 167.29 -43.38 -14.38
C ARG A 411 166.23 -43.58 -13.29
N GLY A 412 166.62 -43.59 -12.01
CA GLY A 412 165.68 -43.73 -10.90
C GLY A 412 164.74 -42.52 -10.76
N PHE A 413 165.28 -41.30 -10.92
CA PHE A 413 164.50 -40.06 -10.90
C PHE A 413 163.56 -39.94 -12.10
N ALA A 414 163.96 -40.40 -13.29
CA ALA A 414 163.11 -40.39 -14.48
C ALA A 414 161.85 -41.25 -14.28
N VAL A 415 161.98 -42.41 -13.63
CA VAL A 415 160.83 -43.29 -13.31
C VAL A 415 159.89 -42.61 -12.31
N VAL A 416 160.43 -42.00 -11.25
CA VAL A 416 159.60 -41.26 -10.26
C VAL A 416 158.90 -40.06 -10.91
N ALA A 417 159.61 -39.29 -11.74
CA ALA A 417 159.03 -38.15 -12.45
C ALA A 417 157.93 -38.58 -13.43
N GLN A 418 158.09 -39.72 -14.12
CA GLN A 418 157.05 -40.28 -14.97
C GLN A 418 155.84 -40.75 -14.16
N GLU A 419 156.04 -41.38 -12.99
CA GLU A 419 154.95 -41.81 -12.11
C GLU A 419 154.17 -40.62 -11.54
N VAL A 420 154.86 -39.56 -11.09
CA VAL A 420 154.24 -38.30 -10.63
C VAL A 420 153.47 -37.64 -11.76
N ARG A 421 153.99 -37.65 -12.99
CA ARG A 421 153.30 -37.13 -14.16
C ARG A 421 152.01 -37.90 -14.45
N THR A 422 152.07 -39.23 -14.42
CA THR A 422 150.89 -40.09 -14.61
C THR A 422 149.86 -39.87 -13.49
N LEU A 423 150.30 -39.69 -12.24
CA LEU A 423 149.41 -39.36 -11.11
C LEU A 423 148.75 -37.98 -11.28
N ALA A 424 149.50 -36.97 -11.75
CA ALA A 424 148.99 -35.64 -12.02
C ALA A 424 147.96 -35.64 -13.16
N GLN A 425 148.20 -36.38 -14.24
CA GLN A 425 147.23 -36.57 -15.33
C GLN A 425 145.96 -37.30 -14.85
N ARG A 426 146.10 -38.32 -13.99
CA ARG A 426 144.96 -38.98 -13.35
C ARG A 426 144.18 -38.04 -12.44
N SER A 427 144.86 -37.17 -11.71
CA SER A 427 144.25 -36.18 -10.81
C SER A 427 143.48 -35.12 -11.60
N ALA A 428 144.05 -34.60 -12.69
CA ALA A 428 143.35 -33.66 -13.59
C ALA A 428 142.13 -34.31 -14.24
N LYS A 429 142.24 -35.57 -14.68
CA LYS A 429 141.10 -36.32 -15.21
C LYS A 429 139.99 -36.49 -14.18
N ALA A 430 140.33 -36.89 -12.96
CA ALA A 430 139.37 -37.05 -11.86
C ALA A 430 138.74 -35.70 -11.43
N ALA A 431 139.53 -34.62 -11.41
CA ALA A 431 139.02 -33.28 -11.16
C ALA A 431 138.02 -32.87 -12.25
N LYS A 432 138.33 -33.08 -13.53
CA LYS A 432 137.40 -32.80 -14.63
C LYS A 432 136.10 -33.60 -14.54
N GLU A 433 136.18 -34.91 -14.28
CA GLU A 433 135.00 -35.76 -14.06
C GLU A 433 134.15 -35.27 -12.86
N THR A 434 134.80 -34.77 -11.81
CA THR A 434 134.12 -34.17 -10.64
C THR A 434 133.46 -32.83 -11.00
N THR A 435 134.07 -32.01 -11.86
CA THR A 435 133.47 -30.76 -12.34
C THR A 435 132.20 -31.06 -13.13
N ASP A 436 132.25 -32.02 -14.05
CA ASP A 436 131.08 -32.40 -14.85
C ASP A 436 129.92 -32.88 -13.95
N LEU A 437 130.21 -33.63 -12.87
CA LEU A 437 129.21 -34.04 -11.87
C LEU A 437 128.67 -32.88 -11.03
N ILE A 438 129.51 -31.91 -10.66
CA ILE A 438 129.07 -30.72 -9.91
C ILE A 438 128.21 -29.83 -10.81
N ASP A 439 128.58 -29.64 -12.07
CA ASP A 439 127.80 -28.86 -13.03
C ASP A 439 126.42 -29.49 -13.24
N GLN A 440 126.36 -30.82 -13.42
CA GLN A 440 125.08 -31.56 -13.45
C GLN A 440 124.29 -31.38 -12.14
N SER A 441 124.95 -31.39 -10.98
CA SER A 441 124.29 -31.18 -9.68
C SER A 441 123.73 -29.77 -9.56
N THR A 442 124.47 -28.74 -9.98
CA THR A 442 124.00 -27.34 -9.96
C THR A 442 122.82 -27.12 -10.89
N GLN A 443 122.81 -27.78 -12.06
CA GLN A 443 121.65 -27.77 -12.94
C GLN A 443 120.43 -28.43 -12.28
N ALA A 444 120.59 -29.61 -11.67
CA ALA A 444 119.50 -30.29 -10.96
C ALA A 444 118.96 -29.47 -9.77
N ILE A 445 119.83 -28.74 -9.07
CA ILE A 445 119.41 -27.83 -7.98
C ILE A 445 118.63 -26.64 -8.53
N ALA A 446 119.06 -26.03 -9.63
CA ALA A 446 118.35 -24.93 -10.27
C ALA A 446 116.95 -25.34 -10.74
N GLU A 447 116.82 -26.55 -11.31
CA GLU A 447 115.53 -27.16 -11.64
C GLU A 447 114.68 -27.37 -10.36
N GLY A 448 115.28 -27.84 -9.27
CA GLY A 448 114.60 -28.00 -7.98
C GLY A 448 114.09 -26.68 -7.37
N VAL A 449 114.87 -25.61 -7.46
CA VAL A 449 114.44 -24.25 -7.03
C VAL A 449 113.26 -23.78 -7.86
N ALA A 450 113.30 -23.94 -9.19
CA ALA A 450 112.20 -23.55 -10.08
C ALA A 450 110.90 -24.32 -9.79
N ILE A 451 111.00 -25.62 -9.49
CA ILE A 451 109.84 -26.43 -9.08
C ILE A 451 109.28 -25.92 -7.74
N THR A 452 110.14 -25.57 -6.79
CA THR A 452 109.74 -25.07 -5.47
C THR A 452 109.01 -23.71 -5.58
N ASP A 453 109.50 -22.80 -6.44
CA ASP A 453 108.83 -21.52 -6.70
C ASP A 453 107.46 -21.71 -7.37
N SER A 454 107.35 -22.64 -8.32
CA SER A 454 106.07 -22.99 -8.96
C SER A 454 105.07 -23.57 -7.94
N MET A 455 105.55 -24.39 -7.00
CA MET A 455 104.73 -24.95 -5.93
C MET A 455 104.25 -23.88 -4.95
N ASP A 456 105.09 -22.92 -4.55
CA ASP A 456 104.69 -21.81 -3.67
C ASP A 456 103.61 -20.94 -4.33
N ASN A 457 103.74 -20.63 -5.63
CA ASN A 457 102.69 -19.93 -6.39
C ASN A 457 101.37 -20.73 -6.42
N SER A 458 101.44 -22.05 -6.62
CA SER A 458 100.26 -22.91 -6.63
C SER A 458 99.57 -22.95 -5.26
N LEU A 459 100.35 -22.95 -4.17
CA LEU A 459 99.82 -22.89 -2.80
C LEU A 459 99.20 -21.53 -2.46
N ASN A 460 99.71 -20.41 -3.01
CA ASN A 460 99.05 -19.11 -2.89
C ASN A 460 97.66 -19.12 -3.52
N THR A 461 97.56 -19.54 -4.79
CA THR A 461 96.26 -19.64 -5.49
C THR A 461 95.28 -20.57 -4.75
N LEU A 462 95.79 -21.64 -4.15
CA LEU A 462 94.97 -22.57 -3.37
C LEU A 462 94.45 -21.94 -2.07
N ALA A 463 95.25 -21.09 -1.40
CA ALA A 463 94.82 -20.34 -0.23
C ALA A 463 93.70 -19.35 -0.59
N ASP A 464 93.87 -18.59 -1.66
CA ASP A 464 92.86 -17.65 -2.17
C ASP A 464 91.54 -18.38 -2.50
N SER A 465 91.64 -19.56 -3.14
CA SER A 465 90.47 -20.39 -3.45
C SER A 465 89.72 -20.85 -2.19
N PHE A 466 90.43 -21.18 -1.11
CA PHE A 466 89.78 -21.56 0.15
C PHE A 466 89.18 -20.38 0.91
N GLU A 467 89.75 -19.17 0.79
CA GLU A 467 89.10 -17.95 1.29
C GLU A 467 87.78 -17.67 0.55
N GLU A 468 87.76 -17.83 -0.78
CA GLU A 468 86.53 -17.68 -1.58
C GLU A 468 85.46 -18.71 -1.16
N VAL A 469 85.85 -19.97 -0.93
CA VAL A 469 84.95 -21.01 -0.40
C VAL A 469 84.39 -20.61 0.98
N GLN A 470 85.22 -20.06 1.87
CA GLN A 470 84.74 -19.60 3.18
C GLN A 470 83.72 -18.46 3.05
N SER A 471 83.93 -17.54 2.11
CA SER A 471 82.99 -16.45 1.83
C SER A 471 81.65 -16.98 1.33
N LEU A 472 81.65 -17.86 0.32
CA LEU A 472 80.43 -18.47 -0.23
C LEU A 472 79.65 -19.24 0.84
N VAL A 473 80.34 -20.00 1.68
CA VAL A 473 79.71 -20.75 2.78
C VAL A 473 79.11 -19.81 3.83
N SER A 474 79.73 -18.66 4.08
CA SER A 474 79.18 -17.63 4.97
C SER A 474 77.90 -17.02 4.40
N GLU A 475 77.85 -16.76 3.10
CA GLU A 475 76.64 -16.29 2.42
C GLU A 475 75.51 -17.33 2.47
N ILE A 476 75.82 -18.61 2.24
CA ILE A 476 74.84 -19.71 2.36
C ILE A 476 74.30 -19.80 3.79
N SER A 477 75.16 -19.66 4.80
CA SER A 477 74.74 -19.69 6.21
C SER A 477 73.78 -18.55 6.52
N LYS A 478 74.09 -17.33 6.07
CA LYS A 478 73.21 -16.17 6.23
C LYS A 478 71.87 -16.37 5.51
N ALA A 479 71.89 -16.86 4.28
CA ALA A 479 70.67 -17.13 3.51
C ALA A 479 69.80 -18.21 4.15
N THR A 480 70.41 -19.25 4.74
CA THR A 480 69.67 -20.31 5.44
C THR A 480 69.03 -19.82 6.75
N ASP A 481 69.70 -18.93 7.49
CA ASP A 481 69.09 -18.28 8.67
C ASP A 481 67.87 -17.42 8.28
N GLU A 482 67.99 -16.65 7.20
CA GLU A 482 66.87 -15.85 6.65
C GLU A 482 65.72 -16.75 6.18
N GLN A 483 66.01 -17.85 5.48
CA GLN A 483 65.00 -18.84 5.06
C GLN A 483 64.29 -19.49 6.25
N SER A 484 65.02 -19.85 7.32
CA SER A 484 64.41 -20.44 8.51
C SER A 484 63.42 -19.48 9.17
N SER A 485 63.75 -18.19 9.25
CA SER A 485 62.83 -17.15 9.74
C SER A 485 61.61 -17.00 8.84
N ALA A 486 61.81 -16.99 7.51
CA ALA A 486 60.71 -16.91 6.55
C ALA A 486 59.73 -18.10 6.68
N ILE A 487 60.24 -19.32 6.84
CA ILE A 487 59.41 -20.52 7.06
C ILE A 487 58.58 -20.39 8.34
N ALA A 488 59.16 -19.88 9.44
CA ALA A 488 58.42 -19.66 10.68
C ALA A 488 57.26 -18.67 10.49
N HIS A 489 57.47 -17.58 9.75
CA HIS A 489 56.40 -16.63 9.41
C HIS A 489 55.32 -17.25 8.53
N ILE A 490 55.69 -18.08 7.56
CA ILE A 490 54.72 -18.76 6.70
C ILE A 490 53.87 -19.75 7.51
N ASN A 491 54.47 -20.50 8.45
CA ASN A 491 53.71 -21.39 9.32
C ASN A 491 52.62 -20.67 10.13
N ILE A 492 52.90 -19.46 10.62
CA ILE A 492 51.89 -18.62 11.30
C ILE A 492 50.75 -18.26 10.32
N ALA A 493 51.09 -17.80 9.12
CA ALA A 493 50.09 -17.44 8.11
C ALA A 493 49.23 -18.65 7.69
N VAL A 494 49.84 -19.83 7.53
CA VAL A 494 49.11 -21.08 7.20
C VAL A 494 48.15 -21.45 8.33
N SER A 495 48.54 -21.27 9.59
CA SER A 495 47.66 -21.49 10.74
C SER A 495 46.46 -20.53 10.76
N GLU A 496 46.66 -19.25 10.44
CA GLU A 496 45.56 -18.27 10.31
C GLU A 496 44.60 -18.62 9.16
N ILE A 497 45.13 -19.06 8.02
CA ILE A 497 44.30 -19.52 6.89
C ILE A 497 43.50 -20.76 7.30
N SER A 498 44.10 -21.69 8.06
CA SER A 498 43.40 -22.88 8.58
C SER A 498 42.22 -22.50 9.48
N SER A 499 42.45 -21.58 10.42
CA SER A 499 41.41 -21.04 11.29
C SER A 499 40.31 -20.34 10.49
N SER A 500 40.68 -19.61 9.44
CA SER A 500 39.73 -18.93 8.55
C SER A 500 38.88 -19.92 7.77
N ALA A 501 39.48 -20.98 7.22
CA ALA A 501 38.76 -22.05 6.52
C ALA A 501 37.74 -22.73 7.44
N SER A 502 38.13 -23.04 8.69
CA SER A 502 37.20 -23.61 9.68
C SER A 502 36.05 -22.65 10.03
N THR A 503 36.33 -21.35 10.14
CA THR A 503 35.30 -20.34 10.39
C THR A 503 34.30 -20.25 9.24
N VAL A 504 34.81 -20.25 7.99
CA VAL A 504 33.98 -20.22 6.78
C VAL A 504 33.07 -21.44 6.69
N ASP A 505 33.54 -22.63 7.08
CA ASP A 505 32.71 -23.84 7.12
C ASP A 505 31.57 -23.74 8.16
N SER A 506 31.89 -23.24 9.36
CA SER A 506 30.90 -23.01 10.42
C SER A 506 29.86 -21.94 10.04
N GLU A 507 30.31 -20.84 9.44
CA GLU A 507 29.43 -19.76 8.96
C GLU A 507 28.55 -20.24 7.81
N SER A 508 29.11 -21.03 6.89
CA SER A 508 28.35 -21.66 5.82
C SER A 508 27.21 -22.53 6.37
N THR A 509 27.50 -23.37 7.37
CA THR A 509 26.48 -24.21 8.01
C THR A 509 25.36 -23.36 8.64
N SER A 510 25.74 -22.24 9.28
CA SER A 510 24.78 -21.31 9.89
C SER A 510 23.93 -20.58 8.84
N LEU A 511 24.52 -20.18 7.71
CA LEU A 511 23.82 -19.58 6.57
C LEU A 511 22.83 -20.56 5.94
N ALA A 512 23.20 -21.84 5.80
CA ALA A 512 22.31 -22.87 5.29
C ALA A 512 21.09 -23.05 6.20
N ALA A 513 21.28 -23.12 7.51
CA ALA A 513 20.19 -23.20 8.49
C ALA A 513 19.28 -21.96 8.44
N GLY A 514 19.87 -20.75 8.37
CA GLY A 514 19.09 -19.51 8.23
C GLY A 514 18.29 -19.45 6.93
N ALA A 515 18.85 -19.97 5.83
CA ALA A 515 18.14 -20.07 4.56
C ALA A 515 16.95 -21.07 4.63
N GLU A 516 17.11 -22.20 5.30
CA GLU A 516 16.01 -23.14 5.54
C GLU A 516 14.89 -22.53 6.37
N GLU A 517 15.23 -21.78 7.43
CA GLU A 517 14.27 -21.08 8.26
C GLU A 517 13.52 -19.99 7.48
N LEU A 518 14.23 -19.20 6.68
CA LEU A 518 13.64 -18.20 5.77
C LEU A 518 12.68 -18.83 4.76
N SER A 519 13.09 -19.94 4.13
CA SER A 519 12.24 -20.69 3.19
C SER A 519 10.98 -21.24 3.88
N SER A 520 11.13 -21.79 5.08
CA SER A 520 10.00 -22.28 5.89
C SER A 520 9.02 -21.15 6.25
N SER A 521 9.55 -20.01 6.71
CA SER A 521 8.74 -18.82 7.04
C SER A 521 8.02 -18.26 5.81
N ALA A 522 8.71 -18.16 4.67
CA ALA A 522 8.12 -17.75 3.40
C ALA A 522 6.98 -18.69 2.96
N ASN A 523 7.19 -20.01 3.06
CA ASN A 523 6.16 -21.00 2.77
C ASN A 523 4.97 -20.91 3.74
N HIS A 524 5.21 -20.62 5.02
CA HIS A 524 4.15 -20.38 5.99
C HIS A 524 3.32 -19.13 5.62
N MET A 525 3.97 -18.03 5.24
CA MET A 525 3.29 -16.82 4.77
C MET A 525 2.50 -17.09 3.49
N LEU A 526 3.05 -17.83 2.52
CA LEU A 526 2.33 -18.24 1.31
C LEU A 526 1.10 -19.08 1.63
N SER A 527 1.17 -19.98 2.61
CA SER A 527 0.03 -20.76 3.06
C SER A 527 -1.07 -19.87 3.66
N GLN A 528 -0.69 -18.91 4.51
CA GLN A 528 -1.63 -17.95 5.08
C GLN A 528 -2.28 -17.05 4.01
N LEU A 529 -1.52 -16.63 3.01
CA LEU A 529 -2.04 -15.84 1.90
C LEU A 529 -2.84 -16.67 0.91
N GLY A 530 -2.60 -17.98 0.83
CA GLY A 530 -3.27 -18.92 -0.07
C GLY A 530 -4.77 -19.06 0.18
N ARG A 531 -5.26 -18.65 1.36
CA ARG A 531 -6.71 -18.56 1.64
C ARG A 531 -7.41 -17.48 0.84
N PHE A 532 -6.67 -16.46 0.38
CA PHE A 532 -7.25 -15.33 -0.33
C PHE A 532 -7.42 -15.63 -1.82
N LYS A 533 -8.64 -15.48 -2.32
CA LYS A 533 -8.90 -15.48 -3.77
C LYS A 533 -8.72 -14.06 -4.27
N LEU A 534 -7.89 -13.89 -5.28
CA LEU A 534 -7.55 -12.57 -5.83
C LEU A 534 -8.31 -12.34 -7.12
N ARG A 535 -8.60 -11.07 -7.43
CA ARG A 535 -9.06 -10.69 -8.77
C ARG A 535 -8.03 -11.18 -9.77
N SER A 536 -8.50 -11.81 -10.84
CA SER A 536 -7.67 -12.03 -12.01
C SER A 536 -7.18 -10.65 -12.45
N LYS A 537 -5.88 -10.36 -12.28
CA LYS A 537 -5.24 -9.35 -13.11
C LYS A 537 -5.45 -9.87 -14.51
N GLN A 538 -6.44 -9.32 -15.20
CA GLN A 538 -6.63 -9.54 -16.62
C GLN A 538 -5.25 -9.26 -17.21
N ALA A 539 -4.56 -10.31 -17.67
CA ALA A 539 -3.22 -10.18 -18.18
C ALA A 539 -3.33 -9.16 -19.31
N GLY A 540 -2.93 -7.93 -19.01
CA GLY A 540 -3.05 -6.82 -19.92
C GLY A 540 -2.10 -7.07 -21.07
N GLY A 541 -2.54 -7.84 -22.05
CA GLY A 541 -2.06 -7.78 -23.43
C GLY A 541 -2.46 -6.45 -24.09
N GLY A 542 -2.60 -5.38 -23.30
CA GLY A 542 -2.65 -4.02 -23.77
C GLY A 542 -1.22 -3.62 -24.12
N MET A 543 -0.99 -3.34 -25.40
CA MET A 543 0.26 -2.72 -25.86
C MET A 543 0.69 -1.62 -24.88
N PRO A 544 2.00 -1.47 -24.61
CA PRO A 544 2.52 -0.35 -23.83
C PRO A 544 1.93 0.95 -24.36
N ASN A 545 1.44 1.83 -23.47
CA ASN A 545 0.87 3.10 -23.85
C ASN A 545 1.94 3.96 -24.56
N LEU A 546 1.85 4.07 -25.89
CA LEU A 546 2.83 4.75 -26.75
C LEU A 546 2.62 6.27 -26.80
N ASN A 547 1.69 6.83 -26.01
CA ASN A 547 1.27 8.23 -26.12
C ASN A 547 2.33 9.27 -25.69
N GLY A 548 3.54 8.83 -25.30
CA GLY A 548 4.68 9.71 -24.96
C GLY A 548 5.89 9.60 -25.91
N LEU A 549 5.84 8.75 -26.94
CA LEU A 549 6.96 8.56 -27.87
C LEU A 549 6.86 9.52 -29.07
N PRO A 550 7.98 10.05 -29.58
CA PRO A 550 8.02 10.77 -30.85
C PRO A 550 7.37 9.93 -31.98
N PRO A 551 6.61 10.54 -32.90
CA PRO A 551 5.79 9.82 -33.87
C PRO A 551 6.57 8.78 -34.71
N GLU A 552 7.81 9.08 -35.09
CA GLU A 552 8.68 8.14 -35.81
C GLU A 552 9.05 6.90 -34.97
N MET A 553 9.27 7.08 -33.67
CA MET A 553 9.67 6.01 -32.76
C MET A 553 8.47 5.11 -32.42
N ALA A 554 7.27 5.69 -32.28
CA ALA A 554 6.03 4.95 -32.12
C ALA A 554 5.68 4.11 -33.36
N GLU A 555 5.96 4.62 -34.56
CA GLU A 555 5.74 3.91 -35.82
C GLU A 555 6.73 2.76 -36.02
N GLN A 556 8.00 2.96 -35.68
CA GLN A 556 9.01 1.90 -35.66
C GLN A 556 8.69 0.80 -34.64
N LEU A 557 8.24 1.16 -33.44
CA LEU A 557 7.86 0.17 -32.42
C LEU A 557 6.62 -0.62 -32.83
N ARG A 558 5.63 0.03 -33.47
CA ARG A 558 4.47 -0.65 -34.06
C ARG A 558 4.87 -1.61 -35.16
N ALA A 559 5.78 -1.22 -36.05
CA ALA A 559 6.30 -2.07 -37.11
C ALA A 559 7.13 -3.25 -36.58
N TYR A 560 7.85 -3.05 -35.47
CA TYR A 560 8.62 -4.09 -34.79
C TYR A 560 7.71 -5.11 -34.07
N LEU A 561 6.70 -4.63 -33.35
CA LEU A 561 5.70 -5.47 -32.68
C LEU A 561 4.81 -6.25 -33.66
N ALA A 562 4.49 -5.67 -34.83
CA ALA A 562 3.75 -6.36 -35.90
C ALA A 562 4.56 -7.47 -36.60
N LYS A 563 5.90 -7.46 -36.48
CA LYS A 563 6.80 -8.47 -37.04
C LYS A 563 7.25 -9.52 -36.01
N ALA A 564 7.00 -9.31 -34.73
CA ALA A 564 7.32 -10.29 -33.69
C ALA A 564 6.32 -11.46 -33.77
N PRO A 565 6.78 -12.72 -33.91
CA PRO A 565 5.89 -13.86 -33.86
C PRO A 565 5.25 -13.94 -32.47
N ALA A 566 3.96 -14.27 -32.42
CA ALA A 566 3.18 -14.41 -31.19
C ALA A 566 3.81 -15.45 -30.23
N ALA A 567 4.71 -15.00 -29.37
CA ALA A 567 5.17 -15.73 -28.20
C ALA A 567 4.10 -15.62 -27.12
N ASN A 568 2.95 -16.26 -27.35
CA ASN A 568 1.96 -16.57 -26.32
C ASN A 568 1.53 -18.03 -26.50
N LYS A 569 2.49 -18.92 -26.27
CA LYS A 569 2.29 -20.31 -25.86
C LYS A 569 3.24 -20.52 -24.70
N PHE A 570 2.79 -20.30 -23.48
CA PHE A 570 3.22 -20.95 -22.22
C PHE A 570 2.52 -20.22 -21.06
N ALA A 571 1.22 -20.49 -20.92
CA ALA A 571 0.42 -20.20 -19.73
C ALA A 571 -0.78 -21.17 -19.71
N ALA A 572 -0.46 -22.46 -19.66
CA ALA A 572 -1.39 -23.55 -19.33
C ALA A 572 -0.55 -24.78 -18.98
N GLU A 573 0.01 -24.78 -17.78
CA GLU A 573 0.24 -25.95 -16.92
C GLU A 573 0.45 -25.47 -15.48
#